data_AF-A0A3N5QDH6-F1
#
_entry.id   AF-A0A3N5QDH6-F1
#
_cell.length_a   1.000
_cell.length_b   1.000
_cell.length_c   1.000
_cell.angle_alpha   90.00
_cell.angle_beta   90.00
_cell.angle_gamma   90.00
#
_symmetry.space_group_name_H-M   'P 1'
#
loop_
_entity.id
_entity.type
_entity.pdbx_description
1 polymer ?
#
loop_
_entity_poly.entity_id
_entity_poly.type
_entity_poly.pdbx_seq_one_letter_code
_entity_poly.pdbx_strand_id
1 'polypeptide(L)'
;MISKEQFQTFCLPSLARQARIAGRCVVHVDGPGASKHAEALAANPDISALQYTCGAGTPSALAKLDMFKLIQSYRKPIVVNCPLEEVPQLVEKLDHRGLAIRPEWVPDMNAAAELLKVVGA
;
A
#
# COMPACT_ATOMS: atom_id res chain seq x y z
N MET A 1 10.34 -16.88 0.71
CA MET A 1 8.97 -16.54 0.29
C MET A 1 8.54 -17.45 -0.85
N ILE A 2 7.33 -18.00 -0.77
CA ILE A 2 6.74 -19.01 -1.69
C ILE A 2 6.44 -18.46 -3.09
N SER A 3 6.16 -19.31 -4.09
CA SER A 3 5.78 -18.86 -5.46
C SER A 3 4.40 -18.20 -5.50
N LYS A 4 4.05 -17.53 -6.61
CA LYS A 4 2.72 -16.91 -6.78
C LYS A 4 1.61 -17.98 -6.73
N GLU A 5 1.85 -19.10 -7.39
CA GLU A 5 0.95 -20.24 -7.49
C GLU A 5 0.77 -20.93 -6.13
N GLN A 6 1.86 -21.08 -5.37
CA GLN A 6 1.81 -21.59 -4.00
C GLN A 6 1.04 -20.64 -3.08
N PHE A 7 1.25 -19.33 -3.20
CA PHE A 7 0.50 -18.35 -2.39
C PHE A 7 -0.99 -18.39 -2.68
N GLN A 8 -1.37 -18.45 -3.97
CA GLN A 8 -2.77 -18.57 -4.38
C GLN A 8 -3.41 -19.87 -3.88
N THR A 9 -2.67 -20.98 -3.90
CA THR A 9 -3.18 -22.28 -3.47
C THR A 9 -3.29 -22.39 -1.95
N PHE A 10 -2.25 -21.98 -1.22
CA PHE A 10 -2.09 -22.35 0.19
C PHE A 10 -2.35 -21.19 1.16
N CYS A 11 -2.24 -19.92 0.73
CA CYS A 11 -2.36 -18.77 1.62
C CYS A 11 -3.62 -17.94 1.37
N LEU A 12 -3.87 -17.58 0.11
CA LEU A 12 -4.96 -16.68 -0.26
C LEU A 12 -6.36 -17.13 0.21
N PRO A 13 -6.73 -18.43 0.16
CA PRO A 13 -8.07 -18.84 0.61
C PRO A 13 -8.30 -18.60 2.10
N SER A 14 -7.27 -18.83 2.93
CA SER A 14 -7.35 -18.57 4.37
C SER A 14 -7.42 -17.07 4.65
N LEU A 15 -6.60 -16.27 3.97
CA LEU A 15 -6.63 -14.80 4.08
C LEU A 15 -7.99 -14.23 3.68
N ALA A 16 -8.55 -14.67 2.54
CA ALA A 16 -9.87 -14.24 2.08
C ALA A 16 -10.97 -14.58 3.09
N ARG A 17 -10.94 -15.80 3.65
CA ARG A 17 -11.89 -16.21 4.71
C ARG A 17 -11.79 -15.30 5.93
N GLN A 18 -10.58 -14.99 6.40
CA GLN A 18 -10.37 -14.10 7.53
C GLN A 18 -10.84 -12.68 7.22
N ALA A 19 -10.50 -12.16 6.04
CA ALA A 19 -10.88 -10.83 5.59
C ALA A 19 -12.41 -10.65 5.54
N ARG A 20 -13.12 -11.66 5.00
CA ARG A 20 -14.58 -11.70 4.97
C ARG A 20 -15.21 -11.72 6.37
N ILE A 21 -14.62 -12.45 7.32
CA ILE A 21 -15.10 -12.49 8.72
C ILE A 21 -14.88 -11.13 9.40
N ALA A 22 -13.73 -10.51 9.16
CA ALA A 22 -13.41 -9.18 9.70
C ALA A 22 -14.27 -8.05 9.10
N GLY A 23 -14.77 -8.25 7.87
CA GLY A 23 -15.62 -7.29 7.14
C GLY A 23 -14.84 -6.11 6.53
N ARG A 24 -13.88 -5.53 7.27
CA ARG A 24 -12.91 -4.55 6.75
C ARG A 24 -11.50 -5.01 7.04
N CYS A 25 -10.77 -5.41 6.00
CA CYS A 25 -9.44 -5.99 6.14
C CYS A 25 -8.41 -5.21 5.32
N VAL A 26 -7.32 -4.82 5.99
CA VAL A 26 -6.13 -4.24 5.35
C VAL A 26 -5.01 -5.27 5.42
N VAL A 27 -4.49 -5.69 4.27
CA VAL A 27 -3.37 -6.63 4.22
C VAL A 27 -2.07 -5.85 4.11
N HIS A 28 -1.17 -6.05 5.08
CA HIS A 28 0.19 -5.55 5.01
C HIS A 28 1.01 -6.33 3.98
N VAL A 29 1.73 -5.63 3.13
CA VAL A 29 2.63 -6.19 2.11
C VAL A 29 4.04 -5.71 2.40
N ASP A 30 4.89 -6.62 2.89
CA ASP A 30 6.26 -6.33 3.31
C ASP A 30 7.34 -6.89 2.37
N GLY A 31 8.21 -6.00 1.92
CA GLY A 31 9.42 -6.38 1.19
C GLY A 31 9.17 -7.03 -0.19
N PRO A 32 10.26 -7.39 -0.90
CA PRO A 32 10.18 -7.87 -2.29
C PRO A 32 9.41 -9.19 -2.43
N GLY A 33 9.53 -10.06 -1.43
CA GLY A 33 8.87 -11.35 -1.44
C GLY A 33 7.35 -11.23 -1.45
N ALA A 34 6.77 -10.33 -0.64
CA ALA A 34 5.32 -10.18 -0.53
C ALA A 34 4.77 -9.33 -1.67
N SER A 35 5.55 -8.34 -2.12
CA SER A 35 5.21 -7.44 -3.23
C SER A 35 4.74 -8.18 -4.49
N LYS A 36 5.33 -9.34 -4.80
CA LYS A 36 4.95 -10.13 -6.00
C LYS A 36 3.54 -10.73 -5.92
N HIS A 37 2.93 -10.76 -4.74
CA HIS A 37 1.57 -11.27 -4.52
C HIS A 37 0.52 -10.14 -4.49
N ALA A 38 0.94 -8.87 -4.63
CA ALA A 38 0.06 -7.71 -4.57
C ALA A 38 -1.12 -7.79 -5.54
N GLU A 39 -0.90 -8.31 -6.75
CA GLU A 39 -1.97 -8.51 -7.73
C GLU A 39 -3.07 -9.44 -7.25
N ALA A 40 -2.71 -10.61 -6.71
CA ALA A 40 -3.67 -11.60 -6.22
C ALA A 40 -4.45 -11.07 -5.01
N LEU A 41 -3.80 -10.26 -4.16
CA LEU A 41 -4.44 -9.57 -3.05
C LEU A 41 -5.38 -8.46 -3.53
N ALA A 42 -4.96 -7.66 -4.52
CA ALA A 42 -5.76 -6.56 -5.06
C ALA A 42 -7.00 -7.04 -5.84
N ALA A 43 -6.88 -8.15 -6.55
CA ALA A 43 -7.99 -8.77 -7.28
C ALA A 43 -9.04 -9.42 -6.35
N ASN A 44 -8.70 -9.72 -5.09
CA ASN A 44 -9.59 -10.40 -4.18
C ASN A 44 -10.67 -9.44 -3.61
N PRO A 45 -11.97 -9.77 -3.73
CA PRO A 45 -13.05 -8.89 -3.27
C PRO A 45 -13.21 -8.86 -1.74
N ASP A 46 -12.77 -9.89 -1.01
CA ASP A 46 -12.90 -9.96 0.45
C ASP A 46 -11.87 -9.06 1.16
N ILE A 47 -10.75 -8.74 0.49
CA ILE A 47 -9.72 -7.83 1.01
C ILE A 47 -10.12 -6.38 0.71
N SER A 48 -10.15 -5.52 1.72
CA SER A 48 -10.64 -4.15 1.57
C SER A 48 -9.57 -3.18 1.09
N ALA A 49 -8.33 -3.32 1.55
CA ALA A 49 -7.22 -2.47 1.17
C ALA A 49 -5.86 -3.18 1.34
N LEU A 50 -4.81 -2.62 0.75
CA LEU A 50 -3.43 -3.05 0.99
C LEU A 50 -2.66 -1.94 1.70
N GLN A 51 -1.66 -2.31 2.50
CA GLN A 51 -0.78 -1.37 3.16
C GLN A 51 0.68 -1.73 2.89
N TYR A 52 1.49 -0.74 2.53
CA TYR A 52 2.93 -0.93 2.28
C TYR A 52 3.77 -0.07 3.23
N THR A 53 4.92 -0.58 3.64
CA THR A 53 5.95 0.17 4.38
C THR A 53 7.30 -0.08 3.76
N CYS A 54 8.07 0.98 3.66
CA CYS A 54 9.46 0.92 3.20
C CYS A 54 10.27 0.09 4.18
N GLY A 55 10.82 -1.05 3.73
CA GLY A 55 11.65 -1.90 4.57
C GLY A 55 13.10 -1.40 4.61
N ALA A 56 13.90 -1.90 5.56
CA ALA A 56 15.31 -1.50 5.72
C ALA A 56 16.18 -1.67 4.45
N GLY A 57 15.82 -2.59 3.54
CA GLY A 57 16.52 -2.79 2.26
C GLY A 57 15.95 -1.99 1.07
N THR A 58 14.85 -1.26 1.24
CA THR A 58 14.26 -0.37 0.23
C THR A 58 13.55 0.77 0.96
N PRO A 59 14.30 1.79 1.43
CA PRO A 59 13.77 2.85 2.28
C PRO A 59 12.84 3.82 1.54
N SER A 60 12.68 3.66 0.22
CA SER A 60 11.87 4.50 -0.64
C SER A 60 10.55 3.82 -1.02
N ALA A 61 9.45 4.55 -0.90
CA ALA A 61 8.14 4.12 -1.40
C ALA A 61 8.08 4.28 -2.92
N LEU A 62 8.81 5.25 -3.48
CA LEU A 62 8.88 5.49 -4.92
C LEU A 62 9.39 4.27 -5.70
N ALA A 63 10.27 3.47 -5.08
CA ALA A 63 10.74 2.20 -5.64
C ALA A 63 9.62 1.16 -5.86
N LYS A 64 8.40 1.39 -5.34
CA LYS A 64 7.23 0.52 -5.48
C LYS A 64 6.08 1.16 -6.26
N LEU A 65 6.31 2.26 -6.98
CA LEU A 65 5.27 2.94 -7.77
C LEU A 65 4.53 2.00 -8.71
N ASP A 66 5.22 1.09 -9.41
CA ASP A 66 4.57 0.16 -10.33
C ASP A 66 3.62 -0.81 -9.61
N MET A 67 3.99 -1.24 -8.40
CA MET A 67 3.11 -2.07 -7.57
C MET A 67 1.89 -1.26 -7.09
N PHE A 68 2.07 0.00 -6.69
CA PHE A 68 0.95 0.84 -6.26
C PHE A 68 -0.03 1.09 -7.42
N LYS A 69 0.49 1.41 -8.61
CA LYS A 69 -0.33 1.58 -9.82
C LYS A 69 -1.05 0.29 -10.22
N LEU A 70 -0.39 -0.85 -10.09
CA LEU A 70 -1.03 -2.16 -10.27
C LEU A 70 -2.18 -2.34 -9.30
N ILE A 71 -2.02 -2.03 -8.01
CA ILE A 71 -3.11 -2.16 -7.03
C ILE A 71 -4.27 -1.19 -7.35
N GLN A 72 -3.95 0.04 -7.76
CA GLN A 72 -4.95 1.04 -8.15
C GLN A 72 -5.75 0.66 -9.41
N SER A 73 -5.17 -0.11 -10.34
CA SER A 73 -5.90 -0.59 -11.53
C SER A 73 -7.06 -1.53 -11.16
N TYR A 74 -6.97 -2.22 -10.03
CA TYR A 74 -8.06 -3.02 -9.44
C TYR A 74 -9.03 -2.18 -8.59
N ARG A 75 -8.89 -0.84 -8.58
CA ARG A 75 -9.63 0.10 -7.71
C ARG A 75 -9.53 -0.24 -6.22
N LYS A 76 -8.43 -0.88 -5.81
CA LYS A 76 -8.21 -1.29 -4.43
C LYS A 76 -7.54 -0.14 -3.66
N PRO A 77 -8.10 0.31 -2.52
CA PRO A 77 -7.46 1.31 -1.68
C PRO A 77 -6.08 0.87 -1.19
N ILE A 78 -5.18 1.84 -1.05
CA ILE A 78 -3.81 1.64 -0.58
C ILE A 78 -3.43 2.63 0.51
N VAL A 79 -2.76 2.12 1.54
CA VAL A 79 -2.11 2.91 2.59
C VAL A 79 -0.60 2.82 2.37
N VAL A 80 0.06 3.96 2.16
CA VAL A 80 1.50 4.01 1.89
C VAL A 80 2.20 4.71 3.04
N ASN A 81 3.00 3.97 3.80
CA ASN A 81 3.97 4.56 4.72
C ASN A 81 5.24 4.93 3.93
N CYS A 82 5.65 6.19 3.98
CA CYS A 82 6.77 6.70 3.19
C CYS A 82 7.59 7.76 3.95
N PRO A 83 8.83 8.02 3.50
CA PRO A 83 9.56 9.22 3.92
C PRO A 83 8.76 10.49 3.63
N LEU A 84 8.93 11.50 4.48
CA LEU A 84 8.22 12.78 4.41
C LEU A 84 8.45 13.49 3.07
N GLU A 85 9.70 13.47 2.60
CA GLU A 85 10.16 14.11 1.38
C GLU A 85 9.58 13.49 0.10
N GLU A 86 9.09 12.25 0.15
CA GLU A 86 8.53 11.56 -1.02
C GLU A 86 7.04 11.87 -1.23
N VAL A 87 6.35 12.46 -0.25
CA VAL A 87 4.91 12.73 -0.31
C VAL A 87 4.53 13.51 -1.57
N PRO A 88 5.18 14.62 -1.96
CA PRO A 88 4.78 15.37 -3.16
C PRO A 88 4.85 14.55 -4.44
N GLN A 89 5.89 13.71 -4.59
CA GLN A 89 6.04 12.86 -5.76
C GLN A 89 5.03 11.71 -5.78
N LEU A 90 4.68 11.16 -4.62
CA LEU A 90 3.65 10.13 -4.51
C LEU A 90 2.26 10.68 -4.86
N VAL A 91 1.92 11.87 -4.36
CA VAL A 91 0.66 12.56 -4.69
C VAL A 91 0.55 12.86 -6.19
N GLU A 92 1.64 13.31 -6.82
CA GLU A 92 1.68 13.59 -8.26
C GLU A 92 1.50 12.32 -9.12
N LYS A 93 2.09 11.20 -8.69
CA LYS A 93 2.24 10.00 -9.53
C LYS A 93 1.16 8.93 -9.31
N LEU A 94 0.36 9.04 -8.25
CA LEU A 94 -0.67 8.07 -7.89
C LEU A 94 -2.08 8.67 -8.01
N ASP A 95 -3.07 7.82 -8.28
CA ASP A 95 -4.47 8.24 -8.24
C ASP A 95 -4.87 8.57 -6.80
N HIS A 96 -5.50 9.71 -6.56
CA HIS A 96 -5.95 10.11 -5.23
C HIS A 96 -7.09 9.23 -4.68
N ARG A 97 -7.84 8.55 -5.56
CA ARG A 97 -9.01 7.76 -5.16
C ARG A 97 -8.59 6.50 -4.41
N GLY A 98 -8.93 6.44 -3.13
CA GLY A 98 -8.56 5.32 -2.26
C GLY A 98 -7.09 5.33 -1.83
N LEU A 99 -6.38 6.43 -2.01
CA LEU A 99 -5.00 6.59 -1.55
C LEU A 99 -4.97 7.25 -0.17
N ALA A 100 -4.27 6.62 0.77
CA ALA A 100 -3.89 7.23 2.04
C ALA A 100 -2.37 7.24 2.14
N ILE A 101 -1.78 8.42 2.33
CA ILE A 101 -0.34 8.58 2.54
C ILE A 101 -0.10 8.84 4.03
N ARG A 102 0.80 8.05 4.63
CA ARG A 102 1.25 8.20 6.01
C ARG A 102 2.75 8.53 5.99
N PRO A 103 3.13 9.82 5.99
CA PRO A 103 4.51 10.21 6.11
C PRO A 103 5.07 9.80 7.47
N GLU A 104 6.30 9.30 7.48
CA GLU A 104 7.03 8.98 8.70
C GLU A 104 7.81 10.21 9.19
N TRP A 105 8.06 10.28 10.50
CA TRP A 105 8.93 11.29 11.13
C TRP A 105 8.57 12.75 10.87
N VAL A 106 7.27 13.09 10.78
CA VAL A 106 6.82 14.49 10.71
C VAL A 106 7.26 15.22 11.99
N PRO A 107 8.19 16.20 11.91
CA PRO A 107 8.88 16.71 13.09
C PRO A 107 8.05 17.68 13.93
N ASP A 108 7.15 18.44 13.29
CA ASP A 108 6.33 19.47 13.94
C ASP A 108 5.06 19.80 13.14
N MET A 109 4.24 20.69 13.70
CA MET A 109 2.99 21.13 13.09
C MET A 109 3.18 21.97 11.82
N ASN A 110 4.31 22.67 11.67
CA ASN A 110 4.59 23.47 10.47
C ASN A 110 4.87 22.54 9.28
N ALA A 111 5.70 21.50 9.49
CA ALA A 111 5.95 20.48 8.49
C ALA A 111 4.65 19.76 8.07
N ALA A 112 3.78 19.44 9.03
CA ALA A 112 2.46 18.90 8.72
C ALA A 112 1.59 19.87 7.88
N ALA A 113 1.59 21.16 8.22
CA ALA A 113 0.83 22.19 7.51
C ALA A 113 1.33 22.39 6.06
N GLU A 114 2.64 22.33 5.81
CA GLU A 114 3.19 22.40 4.45
C GLU A 114 2.76 21.20 3.60
N LEU A 115 2.69 19.99 4.17
CA LEU A 115 2.18 18.82 3.46
C LEU A 115 0.71 18.94 3.06
N LEU A 116 -0.13 19.54 3.92
CA LEU A 116 -1.55 19.71 3.63
C LEU A 116 -1.79 20.58 2.38
N LYS A 117 -0.91 21.56 2.14
CA LYS A 117 -0.96 22.40 0.92
C LYS A 117 -0.72 21.59 -0.35
N VAL A 118 0.08 20.52 -0.27
CA VAL A 118 0.40 19.64 -1.42
C VAL A 118 -0.78 18.76 -1.80
N VAL A 119 -1.57 18.31 -0.83
CA VAL A 119 -2.75 17.46 -1.06
C VAL A 119 -4.03 18.24 -1.37
N GLY A 120 -3.95 19.58 -1.43
CA GLY A 120 -5.08 20.45 -1.77
C GLY A 120 -6.18 20.50 -0.72
N ALA A 121 -5.84 20.29 0.56
CA ALA A 121 -6.76 20.34 1.70
C ALA A 121 -6.90 21.77 2.26
#